data_AF-A0A3D5LD33-F1
#
_entry.id   AF-A0A3D5LD33-F1
#
_cell.length_a   1.000
_cell.length_b   1.000
_cell.length_c   1.000
_cell.angle_alpha   90.00
_cell.angle_beta   90.00
_cell.angle_gamma   90.00
#
_symmetry.space_group_name_H-M   'P 1'
#
loop_
_entity.id
_entity.type
_entity.pdbx_description
1 polymer ?
#
loop_
_entity_poly.entity_id
_entity_poly.type
_entity_poly.pdbx_seq_one_letter_code
_entity_poly.pdbx_strand_id
1 'polypeptide(L)' 'MSMNIAIDGPAGAGKSTIAKKLAKELGFIYVDTGAMYRAMAYY' A
#
# COMPACT_ATOMS: atom_id res chain seq x y z
N MET A 1 9.14 14.99 12.25
CA MET A 1 7.99 15.16 11.33
C MET A 1 7.91 13.91 10.46
N SER A 2 6.82 13.15 10.49
CA SER A 2 6.69 11.91 9.71
C SER A 2 6.05 12.20 8.34
N MET A 3 6.61 11.64 7.28
CA MET A 3 6.09 11.75 5.91
C MET A 3 5.23 10.51 5.59
N ASN A 4 4.09 10.70 4.93
CA ASN A 4 3.22 9.63 4.44
C ASN A 4 3.07 9.75 2.92
N ILE A 5 3.06 8.62 2.22
CA ILE A 5 2.97 8.55 0.75
C ILE A 5 1.77 7.68 0.38
N ALA A 6 0.85 8.23 -0.41
CA ALA A 6 -0.28 7.50 -0.99
C ALA A 6 -0.01 7.13 -2.45
N ILE A 7 -0.43 5.94 -2.89
CA ILE A 7 -0.25 5.45 -4.26
C ILE A 7 -1.59 4.91 -4.78
N ASP A 8 -2.21 5.66 -5.68
CA ASP A 8 -3.54 5.40 -6.22
C ASP A 8 -3.53 5.03 -7.72
N GLY A 9 -4.62 4.44 -8.20
CA GLY A 9 -4.77 3.99 -9.59
C GLY A 9 -5.67 2.74 -9.72
N PRO A 10 -6.00 2.29 -10.95
CA PRO A 10 -6.96 1.21 -11.18
C PRO A 10 -6.46 -0.15 -10.68
N ALA A 11 -7.37 -1.12 -10.53
CA ALA A 11 -7.01 -2.50 -10.21
C ALA A 11 -6.05 -3.07 -11.27
N GLY A 12 -5.07 -3.87 -10.84
CA GLY A 12 -4.06 -4.44 -11.74
C GLY A 12 -2.89 -3.51 -12.13
N ALA A 13 -2.91 -2.22 -11.77
CA ALA A 13 -1.85 -1.27 -12.13
C ALA A 13 -0.49 -1.46 -11.41
N GLY A 14 -0.31 -2.52 -10.63
CA GLY A 14 0.96 -2.80 -9.92
C GLY A 14 1.24 -1.94 -8.68
N LYS A 15 0.24 -1.21 -8.16
CA LYS A 15 0.37 -0.29 -7.00
C LYS A 15 1.01 -0.93 -5.77
N SER A 16 0.51 -2.09 -5.33
CA SER A 16 1.06 -2.81 -4.17
C SER A 16 2.51 -3.22 -4.39
N THR A 17 2.88 -3.58 -5.63
CA THR A 17 4.25 -3.96 -5.98
C THR A 17 5.20 -2.76 -5.86
N ILE A 18 4.83 -1.60 -6.41
CA ILE A 18 5.69 -0.43 -6.36
C ILE A 18 5.74 0.19 -4.97
N ALA A 19 4.61 0.21 -4.25
CA ALA A 19 4.53 0.66 -2.87
C ALA A 19 5.46 -0.15 -1.95
N LYS A 20 5.45 -1.49 -2.09
CA LYS A 20 6.32 -2.37 -1.30
C LYS A 20 7.80 -2.19 -1.62
N LYS A 21 8.15 -1.97 -2.90
CA LYS A 21 9.54 -1.68 -3.31
C LYS A 21 10.00 -0.32 -2.76
N LEU A 22 9.21 0.72 -2.95
CA LEU A 22 9.52 2.07 -2.47
C LEU A 22 9.66 2.11 -0.95
N ALA A 23 8.76 1.44 -0.22
CA ALA A 23 8.84 1.35 1.24
C ALA A 23 10.12 0.67 1.71
N LYS A 24 10.56 -0.40 1.03
CA LYS A 24 11.82 -1.07 1.32
C LYS A 24 13.03 -0.17 1.05
N GLU A 25 13.04 0.56 -0.06
CA GLU A 25 14.16 1.42 -0.46
C GLU A 25 14.30 2.67 0.42
N LEU A 26 13.17 3.24 0.86
CA LEU A 26 13.15 4.48 1.64
C LEU A 26 13.03 4.25 3.16
N GLY A 27 12.90 2.99 3.61
CA GLY A 27 12.72 2.67 5.03
C GLY A 27 11.34 3.03 5.60
N PHE A 28 10.30 3.05 4.76
CA PHE A 28 8.93 3.32 5.19
C PHE A 28 8.22 2.02 5.59
N ILE A 29 7.20 2.16 6.44
CA ILE A 29 6.23 1.08 6.69
C ILE A 29 5.29 0.98 5.49
N TYR A 30 5.16 -0.22 4.91
CA TYR A 30 4.17 -0.51 3.87
C TYR A 30 2.81 -0.87 4.49
N VAL A 31 1.74 -0.23 4.03
CA VAL A 31 0.36 -0.48 4.46
C VAL A 31 -0.49 -0.90 3.26
N ASP A 32 -1.04 -2.13 3.30
CA ASP A 32 -1.93 -2.65 2.24
C ASP A 32 -3.40 -2.41 2.60
N THR A 33 -3.90 -1.22 2.27
CA THR A 33 -5.29 -0.83 2.55
C THR A 33 -6.29 -1.75 1.84
N GLY A 34 -5.96 -2.25 0.65
CA GLY A 34 -6.82 -3.19 -0.09
C GLY A 34 -7.01 -4.52 0.64
N ALA A 35 -5.93 -5.07 1.22
CA ALA A 35 -6.01 -6.26 2.05
C ALA A 35 -6.78 -5.99 3.35
N MET A 36 -6.60 -4.82 3.97
CA MET A 36 -7.34 -4.43 5.17
C MET A 36 -8.86 -4.37 4.90
N TYR A 37 -9.29 -3.69 3.83
CA TYR A 37 -10.70 -3.62 3.48
C TYR A 37 -11.30 -5.01 3.17
N ARG A 38 -10.56 -5.88 2.46
CA ARG A 38 -11.02 -7.26 2.21
C ARG A 38 -11.14 -8.09 3.48
N ALA A 39 -10.21 -7.95 4.42
CA ALA A 39 -10.25 -8.64 5.70
C ALA A 39 -11.46 -8.18 6.54
N MET A 40 -11.76 -6.88 6.51
CA MET A 40 -12.93 -6.31 7.19
C MET A 40 -14.26 -6.78 6.58
N ALA A 41 -14.32 -7.00 5.27
CA ALA A 41 -15.53 -7.45 4.57
C ALA A 41 -15.77 -8.97 4.65
N TYR A 42 -14.95 -9.72 5.39
CA TYR A 42 -15.04 -11.18 5.48
C TYR A 42 -16.04 -11.69 6.55
N TYR A 43 -16.90 -10.82 7.08
CA TYR A 43 -17.98 -11.18 8.03
C TYR A 43 -19.31 -10.59 7.59
#